data_AF-A0A8J2IG05-F1
#
_entry.id   AF-A0A8J2IG05-F1
#
_cell.length_a   1.000
_cell.length_b   1.000
_cell.length_c   1.000
_cell.angle_alpha   90.00
_cell.angle_beta   90.00
_cell.angle_gamma   90.00
#
_symmetry.space_group_name_H-M   'P 1'
#
loop_
_entity.id
_entity.type
_entity.pdbx_description
1 polymer ?
#
loop_
_entity_poly.entity_id
_entity_poly.type
_entity_poly.pdbx_seq_one_letter_code
_entity_poly.pdbx_strand_id
1 'polypeptide(L)'
;MRAGYPWTWQLERMLAIVLPMPIGPERQQYLEILGGLDMNVWIVGRQSPPLHIWANYCLNGQGIEEVTGLPRSLLDLISLVSRGKDVSGSLQQYAAMLPQMRDTLTETCRALVLSARIYLQEEPLFPISNELFTLVTCLKQQMLNSDLGILAWPAYTLGSRGASQECRFLAEDILSMVSASCLPDGVTALRGSPLGAMRRYWASVGILNASLTRDCDGAEIGLW
;
A
#
# COMPACT_ATOMS: atom_id res chain seq x y z
N MET A 1 -2.92 0.70 4.70
CA MET A 1 -3.59 -0.15 3.68
C MET A 1 -5.08 -0.13 3.95
N ARG A 2 -5.86 -0.22 2.89
CA ARG A 2 -7.30 0.01 2.81
C ARG A 2 -7.92 -1.23 2.18
N ALA A 3 -8.79 -1.96 2.88
CA ALA A 3 -9.29 -3.24 2.38
C ALA A 3 -10.78 -3.20 2.07
N GLY A 4 -11.15 -3.79 0.92
CA GLY A 4 -12.54 -4.10 0.58
C GLY A 4 -13.48 -2.90 0.50
N TYR A 5 -12.97 -1.69 0.28
CA TYR A 5 -13.79 -0.49 0.39
C TYR A 5 -14.83 -0.41 -0.76
N PRO A 6 -16.13 -0.47 -0.41
CA PRO A 6 -17.20 -0.35 -1.38
C PRO A 6 -17.37 1.09 -1.85
N TRP A 7 -16.48 2.03 -1.53
CA TRP A 7 -16.51 3.40 -2.05
C TRP A 7 -15.53 3.63 -3.21
N THR A 8 -14.68 2.66 -3.56
CA THR A 8 -13.69 2.83 -4.64
C THR A 8 -14.32 3.13 -6.01
N TRP A 9 -15.58 2.78 -6.24
CA TRP A 9 -16.36 3.22 -7.41
C TRP A 9 -16.73 4.71 -7.38
N GLN A 10 -16.74 5.35 -6.20
CA GLN A 10 -17.02 6.79 -6.07
C GLN A 10 -15.84 7.65 -6.53
N LEU A 11 -14.62 7.11 -6.55
CA LEU A 11 -13.43 7.84 -7.00
C LEU A 11 -13.58 8.38 -8.42
N GLU A 12 -14.22 7.61 -9.31
CA GLU A 12 -14.49 8.03 -10.68
C GLU A 12 -15.41 9.26 -10.72
N ARG A 13 -16.45 9.26 -9.89
CA ARG A 13 -17.39 10.39 -9.78
C ARG A 13 -16.74 11.61 -9.15
N MET A 14 -15.94 11.42 -8.10
CA MET A 14 -15.20 12.52 -7.48
C MET A 14 -14.20 13.13 -8.46
N LEU A 15 -13.47 12.30 -9.21
CA LEU A 15 -12.57 12.77 -10.26
C LEU A 15 -13.32 13.57 -11.33
N ALA A 16 -14.50 13.10 -11.76
CA ALA A 16 -15.33 13.81 -12.73
C ALA A 16 -15.81 15.20 -12.26
N ILE A 17 -15.90 15.43 -10.94
CA ILE A 17 -16.20 16.75 -10.36
C ILE A 17 -14.95 17.65 -10.34
N VAL A 18 -13.77 17.07 -10.09
CA VAL A 18 -12.51 17.82 -9.96
C VAL A 18 -11.93 18.22 -11.31
N LEU A 19 -12.05 17.39 -12.35
CA LEU A 19 -11.46 17.64 -13.67
C LEU A 19 -11.93 18.94 -14.36
N PRO A 20 -13.22 19.35 -14.27
CA PRO A 20 -13.71 20.61 -14.82
C PRO A 20 -13.29 21.85 -14.03
N MET A 21 -12.74 21.71 -12.81
CA MET A 21 -12.31 22.86 -12.03
C MET A 21 -11.20 23.65 -12.76
N PRO A 22 -11.12 24.98 -12.55
CA PRO A 22 -10.02 25.78 -13.07
C PRO A 22 -8.66 25.19 -12.66
N ILE A 23 -7.68 25.23 -13.55
CA ILE A 23 -6.31 24.83 -13.23
C ILE A 23 -5.79 25.79 -12.16
N GLY A 24 -5.42 25.24 -11.01
CA GLY A 24 -5.00 26.02 -9.86
C GLY A 24 -4.66 25.12 -8.67
N PRO A 25 -4.16 25.72 -7.58
CA PRO A 25 -3.68 24.99 -6.41
C PRO A 25 -4.78 24.15 -5.75
N GLU A 26 -6.02 24.65 -5.71
CA GLU A 26 -7.16 23.93 -5.14
C GLU A 26 -7.48 22.65 -5.92
N ARG A 27 -7.56 22.73 -7.25
CA ARG A 27 -7.74 21.55 -8.10
C ARG A 27 -6.61 20.54 -7.90
N GLN A 28 -5.37 21.02 -7.83
CA GLN A 28 -4.20 20.17 -7.63
C GLN A 28 -4.26 19.44 -6.28
N GLN A 29 -4.64 20.14 -5.21
CA GLN A 29 -4.83 19.55 -3.89
C GLN A 29 -5.88 18.44 -3.90
N TYR A 30 -7.02 18.63 -4.57
CA TYR A 30 -8.02 17.58 -4.70
C TYR A 30 -7.52 16.38 -5.52
N LEU A 31 -6.79 16.62 -6.60
CA LEU A 31 -6.19 15.55 -7.41
C LEU A 31 -5.17 14.74 -6.62
N GLU A 32 -4.39 15.38 -5.74
CA GLU A 32 -3.42 14.71 -4.88
C GLU A 32 -4.08 13.86 -3.81
N ILE A 33 -5.12 14.39 -3.15
CA ILE A 33 -5.93 13.61 -2.21
C ILE A 33 -6.49 12.39 -2.92
N LEU A 34 -7.22 12.59 -4.04
CA LEU A 34 -7.79 11.49 -4.81
C LEU A 34 -6.72 10.52 -5.34
N GLY A 35 -5.55 11.03 -5.74
CA GLY A 35 -4.40 10.25 -6.16
C GLY A 35 -3.89 9.31 -5.07
N GLY A 36 -3.73 9.83 -3.85
CA GLY A 36 -3.40 9.03 -2.68
C GLY A 36 -4.49 8.03 -2.34
N LEU A 37 -5.78 8.38 -2.53
CA LEU A 37 -6.89 7.46 -2.32
C LEU A 37 -6.95 6.33 -3.35
N ASP A 38 -6.47 6.56 -4.57
CA ASP A 38 -6.57 5.66 -5.73
C ASP A 38 -5.37 4.73 -5.91
N MET A 39 -4.24 4.97 -5.23
CA MET A 39 -3.04 4.15 -5.36
C MET A 39 -3.28 2.68 -4.96
N ASN A 40 -3.05 1.77 -5.91
CA ASN A 40 -3.27 0.33 -5.73
C ASN A 40 -2.44 -0.28 -4.61
N VAL A 41 -1.20 0.21 -4.41
CA VAL A 41 -0.34 -0.29 -3.32
C VAL A 41 -0.96 -0.11 -1.93
N TRP A 42 -1.91 0.82 -1.79
CA TRP A 42 -2.62 1.05 -0.53
C TRP A 42 -3.90 0.25 -0.42
N ILE A 43 -4.39 -0.42 -1.46
CA ILE A 43 -5.72 -1.03 -1.49
C ILE A 43 -5.62 -2.56 -1.69
N VAL A 44 -6.26 -3.32 -0.79
CA VAL A 44 -6.45 -4.78 -0.95
C VAL A 44 -7.91 -5.07 -1.24
N GLY A 45 -8.19 -5.93 -2.23
CA GLY A 45 -9.56 -6.29 -2.58
C GLY A 45 -10.35 -5.10 -3.16
N ARG A 46 -9.70 -4.32 -4.03
CA ARG A 46 -10.30 -3.23 -4.77
C ARG A 46 -11.48 -3.74 -5.62
N GLN A 47 -12.60 -3.03 -5.62
CA GLN A 47 -13.82 -3.44 -6.34
C GLN A 47 -14.00 -2.74 -7.70
N SER A 48 -13.20 -1.73 -8.00
CA SER A 48 -13.17 -1.02 -9.28
C SER A 48 -11.76 -1.05 -9.88
N PRO A 49 -11.59 -0.90 -11.20
CA PRO A 49 -10.27 -0.70 -11.78
C PRO A 49 -9.54 0.53 -11.20
N PRO A 50 -8.20 0.53 -11.14
CA PRO A 50 -7.43 1.73 -10.84
C PRO A 50 -7.66 2.83 -11.88
N LEU A 51 -7.79 4.07 -11.41
CA LEU A 51 -7.85 5.24 -12.29
C LEU A 51 -6.46 5.83 -12.56
N HIS A 52 -5.48 5.42 -11.76
CA HIS A 52 -4.10 5.90 -11.75
C HIS A 52 -4.01 7.43 -11.64
N ILE A 53 -4.86 8.03 -10.80
CA ILE A 53 -5.02 9.49 -10.67
C ILE A 53 -3.66 10.16 -10.40
N TRP A 54 -2.87 9.62 -9.47
CA TRP A 54 -1.55 10.16 -9.16
C TRP A 54 -0.63 10.18 -10.39
N ALA A 55 -0.51 9.05 -11.08
CA ALA A 55 0.35 8.90 -12.25
C ALA A 55 -0.13 9.73 -13.45
N ASN A 56 -1.40 10.13 -13.49
CA ASN A 56 -1.98 10.90 -14.58
C ASN A 56 -1.94 12.42 -14.31
N TYR A 57 -1.99 12.84 -13.04
CA TYR A 57 -2.22 14.24 -12.69
C TYR A 57 -1.29 14.84 -11.62
N CYS A 58 -0.53 14.02 -10.88
CA CYS A 58 0.25 14.48 -9.71
C CYS A 58 1.77 14.33 -9.87
N LEU A 59 2.23 13.72 -10.97
CA LEU A 59 3.66 13.47 -11.21
C LEU A 59 4.51 14.75 -11.22
N ASN A 60 5.78 14.59 -10.85
CA ASN A 60 6.83 15.62 -10.85
C ASN A 60 6.64 16.72 -9.78
N GLY A 61 5.77 16.49 -8.79
CA GLY A 61 5.67 17.33 -7.62
C GLY A 61 6.95 17.30 -6.76
N GLN A 62 7.21 18.36 -6.01
CA GLN A 62 8.37 18.48 -5.12
C GLN A 62 7.98 18.54 -3.65
N GLY A 63 8.87 18.08 -2.77
CA GLY A 63 8.67 18.11 -1.32
C GLY A 63 7.90 16.91 -0.77
N ILE A 64 7.18 17.14 0.33
CA ILE A 64 6.42 16.14 1.07
C ILE A 64 4.93 16.30 0.73
N GLU A 65 4.22 15.18 0.56
CA GLU A 65 2.77 15.16 0.41
C GLU A 65 2.11 15.21 1.80
N GLU A 66 1.14 16.10 1.96
CA GLU A 66 0.62 16.50 3.28
C GLU A 66 -0.17 15.40 4.00
N VAL A 67 -0.88 14.54 3.27
CA VAL A 67 -1.76 13.52 3.85
C VAL A 67 -0.97 12.30 4.34
N THR A 68 -0.01 11.84 3.55
CA THR A 68 0.81 10.65 3.83
C THR A 68 2.09 10.97 4.59
N GLY A 69 2.56 12.22 4.53
CA GLY A 69 3.87 12.62 5.04
C GLY A 69 5.04 12.04 4.25
N LEU A 70 4.79 11.46 3.07
CA LEU A 70 5.82 10.84 2.24
C LEU A 70 6.40 11.82 1.21
N PRO A 71 7.67 11.64 0.79
CA PRO A 71 8.22 12.38 -0.33
C PRO A 71 7.43 12.14 -1.62
N ARG A 72 7.08 13.21 -2.33
CA ARG A 72 6.32 13.13 -3.60
C ARG A 72 7.06 12.31 -4.67
N SER A 73 8.38 12.40 -4.69
CA SER A 73 9.22 11.59 -5.59
C SER A 73 9.10 10.08 -5.33
N LEU A 74 8.86 9.66 -4.08
CA LEU A 74 8.57 8.25 -3.77
C LEU A 74 7.16 7.87 -4.23
N LEU A 75 6.17 8.73 -3.99
CA LEU A 75 4.79 8.54 -4.45
C LEU A 75 4.70 8.44 -5.97
N ASP A 76 5.48 9.25 -6.70
CA ASP A 76 5.61 9.17 -8.15
C ASP A 76 6.09 7.78 -8.58
N LEU A 77 7.19 7.28 -8.01
CA LEU A 77 7.71 5.93 -8.31
C LEU A 77 6.69 4.85 -8.02
N ILE A 78 6.05 4.89 -6.85
CA ILE A 78 5.01 3.95 -6.44
C ILE A 78 3.80 3.98 -7.40
N SER A 79 3.41 5.16 -7.86
CA SER A 79 2.31 5.31 -8.82
C SER A 79 2.63 4.69 -10.18
N LEU A 80 3.90 4.73 -10.60
CA LEU A 80 4.37 4.11 -11.83
C LEU A 80 4.48 2.58 -11.68
N VAL A 81 4.93 2.09 -10.52
CA VAL A 81 4.90 0.65 -10.16
C VAL A 81 3.48 0.12 -10.24
N SER A 82 2.51 0.87 -9.71
CA SER A 82 1.08 0.52 -9.76
C SER A 82 0.51 0.45 -11.18
N ARG A 83 1.20 0.99 -12.19
CA ARG A 83 0.85 0.89 -13.62
C ARG A 83 1.59 -0.22 -14.35
N GLY A 84 2.36 -1.04 -13.62
CA GLY A 84 3.25 -2.04 -14.21
C GLY A 84 4.42 -1.45 -15.00
N LYS A 85 4.77 -0.17 -14.78
CA LYS A 85 5.97 0.40 -15.41
C LYS A 85 7.20 -0.09 -14.67
N ASP A 86 8.19 -0.56 -15.44
CA ASP A 86 9.50 -0.86 -14.87
C ASP A 86 10.21 0.45 -14.51
N VAL A 87 10.29 0.71 -13.20
CA VAL A 87 11.04 1.82 -12.61
C VAL A 87 12.14 1.31 -11.67
N SER A 88 12.62 0.08 -11.88
CA SER A 88 13.60 -0.59 -11.01
C SER A 88 14.89 0.24 -10.85
N GLY A 89 15.38 0.82 -11.95
CA GLY A 89 16.57 1.70 -11.92
C GLY A 89 16.34 2.97 -11.09
N SER A 90 15.18 3.62 -11.24
CA SER A 90 14.84 4.81 -10.48
C SER A 90 14.60 4.50 -9.00
N LEU A 91 13.99 3.36 -8.67
CA LEU A 91 13.87 2.88 -7.28
C LEU A 91 15.24 2.62 -6.65
N GLN A 92 16.19 2.04 -7.40
CA GLN A 92 17.54 1.81 -6.91
C GLN A 92 18.29 3.12 -6.68
N GLN A 93 18.18 4.09 -7.60
CA GLN A 93 18.75 5.42 -7.42
C GLN A 93 18.13 6.13 -6.21
N TYR A 94 16.81 6.07 -6.05
CA TYR A 94 16.11 6.63 -4.91
C TYR A 94 16.61 6.01 -3.58
N ALA A 95 16.72 4.68 -3.51
CA ALA A 95 17.26 3.99 -2.35
C ALA A 95 18.69 4.44 -2.00
N ALA A 96 19.54 4.66 -3.01
CA ALA A 96 20.92 5.11 -2.82
C ALA A 96 21.02 6.56 -2.30
N MET A 97 20.02 7.40 -2.60
CA MET A 97 19.95 8.78 -2.15
C MET A 97 19.34 8.93 -0.74
N LEU A 98 18.66 7.89 -0.23
CA LEU A 98 18.08 7.96 1.11
C LEU A 98 19.18 8.14 2.17
N PRO A 99 18.95 8.99 3.19
CA PRO A 99 19.89 9.17 4.28
C PRO A 99 20.25 7.83 4.94
N GLN A 100 21.47 7.73 5.46
CA GLN A 100 21.88 6.59 6.31
C GLN A 100 21.36 6.71 7.75
N MET A 101 20.74 7.86 8.08
CA MET A 101 20.07 8.08 9.35
C MET A 101 18.90 7.10 9.49
N ARG A 102 18.75 6.51 10.67
CA ARG A 102 17.71 5.51 10.99
C ARG A 102 16.53 6.16 11.69
N ASP A 103 16.02 7.26 11.15
CA ASP A 103 14.76 7.82 11.59
C ASP A 103 13.58 7.06 10.97
N THR A 104 12.42 7.12 11.62
CA THR A 104 11.22 6.38 11.23
C THR A 104 10.77 6.69 9.80
N LEU A 105 10.90 7.93 9.33
CA LEU A 105 10.47 8.30 7.97
C LEU A 105 11.40 7.72 6.91
N THR A 106 12.72 7.84 7.11
CA THR A 106 13.72 7.26 6.20
C THR A 106 13.58 5.74 6.12
N GLU A 107 13.43 5.07 7.26
CA GLU A 107 13.21 3.62 7.30
C GLU A 107 11.88 3.25 6.63
N THR A 108 10.80 4.02 6.86
CA THR A 108 9.52 3.80 6.16
C THR A 108 9.67 3.93 4.65
N CYS A 109 10.40 4.94 4.16
CA CYS A 109 10.69 5.09 2.73
C CYS A 109 11.48 3.88 2.20
N ARG A 110 12.49 3.39 2.92
CA ARG A 110 13.23 2.18 2.56
C ARG A 110 12.30 0.95 2.49
N ALA A 111 11.39 0.78 3.44
CA ALA A 111 10.41 -0.30 3.43
C ALA A 111 9.57 -0.30 2.15
N LEU A 112 9.07 0.87 1.77
CA LEU A 112 8.23 1.05 0.59
C LEU A 112 9.01 0.80 -0.70
N VAL A 113 10.26 1.24 -0.79
CA VAL A 113 11.13 0.99 -1.95
C VAL A 113 11.44 -0.50 -2.09
N LEU A 114 11.78 -1.20 -0.99
CA LEU A 114 12.02 -2.64 -1.02
C LEU A 114 10.74 -3.41 -1.44
N SER A 115 9.58 -2.96 -0.96
CA SER A 115 8.28 -3.52 -1.33
C SER A 115 8.00 -3.35 -2.83
N ALA A 116 8.25 -2.15 -3.36
CA ALA A 116 8.11 -1.84 -4.78
C ALA A 116 9.03 -2.72 -5.64
N ARG A 117 10.28 -2.91 -5.20
CA ARG A 117 11.26 -3.75 -5.90
C ARG A 117 10.84 -5.22 -5.91
N ILE A 118 10.35 -5.75 -4.79
CA ILE A 118 9.80 -7.10 -4.72
C ILE A 118 8.57 -7.25 -5.63
N TYR A 119 7.73 -6.22 -5.71
CA TYR A 119 6.54 -6.25 -6.58
C TYR A 119 6.90 -6.31 -8.07
N LEU A 120 7.94 -5.58 -8.50
CA LEU A 120 8.39 -5.55 -9.91
C LEU A 120 9.23 -6.77 -10.33
N GLN A 121 9.81 -7.53 -9.40
CA GLN A 121 10.74 -8.63 -9.71
C GLN A 121 10.09 -10.01 -9.65
N GLU A 122 10.49 -10.89 -10.58
CA GLU A 122 10.07 -12.30 -10.60
C GLU A 122 11.08 -13.28 -9.93
N GLU A 123 12.31 -12.87 -9.57
CA GLU A 123 13.35 -13.70 -8.89
C GLU A 123 14.42 -12.84 -8.14
N PRO A 124 15.38 -13.42 -7.37
CA PRO A 124 15.22 -14.25 -6.17
C PRO A 124 15.03 -13.35 -4.93
N LEU A 125 13.90 -13.55 -4.26
CA LEU A 125 13.34 -12.63 -3.26
C LEU A 125 14.09 -12.61 -1.92
N PHE A 126 15.02 -13.54 -1.68
CA PHE A 126 15.50 -13.84 -0.33
C PHE A 126 16.25 -12.69 0.37
N PRO A 127 17.30 -12.06 -0.21
CA PRO A 127 18.04 -11.00 0.50
C PRO A 127 17.17 -9.75 0.71
N ILE A 128 16.39 -9.35 -0.30
CA ILE A 128 15.52 -8.17 -0.25
C ILE A 128 14.38 -8.39 0.75
N SER A 129 13.79 -9.60 0.79
CA SER A 129 12.73 -9.93 1.74
C SER A 129 13.24 -9.99 3.18
N ASN A 130 14.47 -10.47 3.41
CA ASN A 130 15.05 -10.49 4.75
C ASN A 130 15.38 -9.09 5.27
N GLU A 131 15.87 -8.21 4.39
CA GLU A 131 16.06 -6.79 4.69
C GLU A 131 14.71 -6.13 5.04
N LEU A 132 13.70 -6.34 4.20
CA LEU A 132 12.35 -5.82 4.43
C LEU A 132 11.76 -6.37 5.75
N PHE A 133 11.95 -7.65 6.06
CA PHE A 133 11.49 -8.26 7.31
C PHE A 133 12.10 -7.60 8.54
N THR A 134 13.43 -7.41 8.52
CA THR A 134 14.17 -6.77 9.61
C THR A 134 13.65 -5.36 9.83
N LEU A 135 13.52 -4.61 8.74
CA LEU A 135 13.13 -3.21 8.76
C LEU A 135 11.67 -3.02 9.22
N VAL A 136 10.74 -3.83 8.71
CA VAL A 136 9.32 -3.82 9.14
C VAL A 136 9.18 -4.21 10.61
N THR A 137 9.98 -5.16 11.09
CA THR A 137 10.02 -5.54 12.52
C THR A 137 10.46 -4.36 13.40
N CYS A 138 11.54 -3.67 13.00
CA CYS A 138 12.04 -2.49 13.70
C CYS A 138 11.01 -1.35 13.70
N LEU A 139 10.44 -1.02 12.54
CA LEU A 139 9.44 0.05 12.41
C LEU A 139 8.20 -0.22 13.27
N LYS A 140 7.70 -1.45 13.28
CA LYS A 140 6.58 -1.84 14.15
C LYS A 140 6.88 -1.59 15.62
N GLN A 141 8.09 -1.91 16.10
CA GLN A 141 8.49 -1.65 17.50
C GLN A 141 8.60 -0.16 17.80
N GLN A 142 9.04 0.65 16.83
CA GLN A 142 9.13 2.11 16.99
C GLN A 142 7.77 2.80 16.96
N MET A 143 6.79 2.22 16.24
CA MET A 143 5.47 2.80 15.97
C MET A 143 4.36 2.24 16.88
N LEU A 144 4.69 1.70 18.07
CA LEU A 144 3.73 1.02 18.97
C LEU A 144 2.46 1.83 19.32
N ASN A 145 2.51 3.17 19.25
CA ASN A 145 1.38 4.06 19.54
C ASN A 145 0.88 4.84 18.30
N SER A 146 1.30 4.45 17.10
CA SER A 146 0.99 5.14 15.84
C SER A 146 0.18 4.25 14.90
N ASP A 147 -0.51 4.84 13.93
CA ASP A 147 -1.18 4.08 12.89
C ASP A 147 -0.16 3.32 12.05
N LEU A 148 -0.20 1.99 12.11
CA LEU A 148 0.65 1.09 11.32
C LEU A 148 0.20 0.99 9.85
N GLY A 149 -0.80 1.76 9.44
CA GLY A 149 -1.37 1.78 8.09
C GLY A 149 -0.32 1.96 6.99
N ILE A 150 0.76 2.70 7.25
CA ILE A 150 1.87 2.91 6.30
C ILE A 150 2.72 1.65 6.08
N LEU A 151 2.83 0.77 7.08
CA LEU A 151 3.58 -0.49 7.01
C LEU A 151 2.78 -1.61 6.37
N ALA A 152 1.51 -1.39 6.06
CA ALA A 152 0.65 -2.46 5.64
C ALA A 152 0.97 -3.01 4.25
N TRP A 153 1.47 -2.18 3.30
CA TRP A 153 1.98 -2.69 2.02
C TRP A 153 3.30 -3.47 2.17
N PRO A 154 4.30 -2.98 2.94
CA PRO A 154 5.44 -3.79 3.35
C PRO A 154 5.08 -5.14 3.98
N ALA A 155 4.17 -5.13 4.95
CA ALA A 155 3.68 -6.34 5.61
C ALA A 155 2.99 -7.29 4.62
N TYR A 156 2.12 -6.77 3.75
CA TYR A 156 1.49 -7.55 2.67
C TYR A 156 2.53 -8.21 1.77
N THR A 157 3.56 -7.45 1.37
CA THR A 157 4.62 -7.92 0.49
C THR A 157 5.39 -9.06 1.14
N LEU A 158 5.75 -8.93 2.43
CA LEU A 158 6.39 -10.00 3.19
C LEU A 158 5.52 -11.24 3.32
N GLY A 159 4.23 -11.11 3.59
CA GLY A 159 3.39 -12.29 3.77
C GLY A 159 3.01 -12.99 2.45
N SER A 160 2.91 -12.24 1.34
CA SER A 160 2.57 -12.80 0.01
C SER A 160 3.78 -13.36 -0.75
N ARG A 161 4.97 -12.77 -0.56
CA ARG A 161 6.19 -13.12 -1.29
C ARG A 161 7.29 -13.70 -0.39
N GLY A 162 7.17 -13.57 0.93
CA GLY A 162 8.13 -14.13 1.88
C GLY A 162 8.05 -15.65 1.96
N ALA A 163 9.24 -16.28 1.98
CA ALA A 163 9.36 -17.73 2.04
C ALA A 163 9.16 -18.31 3.45
N SER A 164 9.31 -17.49 4.50
CA SER A 164 9.35 -17.95 5.89
C SER A 164 8.02 -17.80 6.61
N GLN A 165 7.79 -18.67 7.60
CA GLN A 165 6.60 -18.62 8.44
C GLN A 165 6.58 -17.37 9.32
N GLU A 166 7.75 -16.86 9.72
CA GLU A 166 7.90 -15.62 10.48
C GLU A 166 7.44 -14.41 9.68
N CYS A 167 7.73 -14.35 8.37
CA CYS A 167 7.24 -13.28 7.50
C CYS A 167 5.71 -13.21 7.49
N ARG A 168 5.05 -14.37 7.45
CA ARG A 168 3.58 -14.47 7.47
C ARG A 168 3.02 -14.03 8.82
N PHE A 169 3.61 -14.48 9.93
CA PHE A 169 3.17 -14.06 11.27
C PHE A 169 3.32 -12.56 11.48
N LEU A 170 4.46 -11.98 11.08
CA LEU A 170 4.67 -10.54 11.16
C LEU A 170 3.65 -9.77 10.32
N ALA A 171 3.38 -10.26 9.10
CA ALA A 171 2.37 -9.68 8.23
C ALA A 171 1.00 -9.71 8.91
N GLU A 172 0.55 -10.88 9.36
CA GLU A 172 -0.74 -11.04 10.01
C GLU A 172 -0.90 -10.11 11.22
N ASP A 173 0.13 -10.01 12.05
CA ASP A 173 0.13 -9.19 13.25
C ASP A 173 -0.03 -7.69 12.89
N ILE A 174 0.81 -7.16 12.00
CA ILE A 174 0.70 -5.77 11.53
C ILE A 174 -0.68 -5.50 10.92
N LEU A 175 -1.15 -6.37 10.04
CA LEU A 175 -2.41 -6.16 9.32
C LEU A 175 -3.64 -6.33 10.20
N SER A 176 -3.52 -7.04 11.32
CA SER A 176 -4.57 -7.11 12.34
C SER A 176 -4.68 -5.80 13.14
N MET A 177 -3.56 -5.10 13.32
CA MET A 177 -3.49 -3.81 14.04
C MET A 177 -3.79 -2.61 13.15
N VAL A 178 -3.64 -2.74 11.83
CA VAL A 178 -4.05 -1.72 10.86
C VAL A 178 -5.56 -1.56 10.95
N SER A 179 -5.97 -0.53 11.68
CA SER A 179 -7.36 -0.29 12.05
C SER A 179 -8.20 -0.04 10.81
N ALA A 180 -9.36 -0.69 10.73
CA ALA A 180 -10.48 -0.13 9.96
C ALA A 180 -10.88 1.15 10.69
N SER A 181 -10.66 2.31 10.08
CA SER A 181 -10.98 3.59 10.69
C SER A 181 -12.46 3.63 11.09
N CYS A 182 -12.74 3.83 12.38
CA CYS A 182 -14.10 4.08 12.85
C CYS A 182 -14.56 5.45 12.33
N LEU A 183 -15.77 5.51 11.76
CA LEU A 183 -16.43 6.79 11.50
C LEU A 183 -16.85 7.42 12.85
N PRO A 184 -16.91 8.77 12.94
CA PRO A 184 -17.24 9.50 14.16
C PRO A 184 -18.62 9.16 14.78
N ASP A 185 -19.50 8.50 14.02
CA ASP A 185 -20.87 8.16 14.45
C ASP A 185 -20.96 6.81 15.18
N GLY A 186 -19.82 6.20 15.55
CA GLY A 186 -19.80 4.88 16.20
C GLY A 186 -20.20 3.71 15.28
N VAL A 187 -20.53 4.01 14.02
CA VAL A 187 -20.72 2.99 12.98
C VAL A 187 -19.34 2.51 12.56
N THR A 188 -19.00 1.28 12.95
CA THR A 188 -17.86 0.54 12.42
C THR A 188 -18.06 0.38 10.91
N ALA A 189 -17.36 1.20 10.12
CA ALA A 189 -17.23 0.99 8.70
C ALA A 189 -16.31 -0.23 8.46
N LEU A 190 -16.85 -1.44 8.67
CA LEU A 190 -16.18 -2.67 8.30
C LEU A 190 -16.97 -3.36 7.20
N ARG A 191 -16.39 -3.39 6.00
CA ARG A 191 -16.53 -4.55 5.11
C ARG A 191 -15.18 -4.92 4.49
N GLY A 192 -14.28 -5.34 5.37
CA GLY A 192 -13.04 -6.03 5.01
C GLY A 192 -11.92 -5.67 5.98
N SER A 193 -11.57 -6.59 6.88
CA SER A 193 -10.24 -6.53 7.51
C SER A 193 -9.20 -6.75 6.41
N PRO A 194 -8.12 -5.94 6.31
CA PRO A 194 -6.99 -6.24 5.43
C PRO A 194 -6.49 -7.68 5.61
N LEU A 195 -6.45 -8.16 6.86
CA LEU A 195 -6.16 -9.55 7.20
C LEU A 195 -7.20 -10.53 6.62
N GLY A 196 -8.50 -10.22 6.72
CA GLY A 196 -9.57 -11.06 6.16
C GLY A 196 -9.56 -11.12 4.63
N ALA A 197 -9.16 -10.06 3.94
CA ALA A 197 -8.97 -10.07 2.49
C ALA A 197 -7.70 -10.83 2.08
N MET A 198 -6.63 -10.72 2.86
CA MET A 198 -5.39 -11.46 2.62
C MET A 198 -5.50 -12.95 2.90
N ARG A 199 -6.20 -13.36 3.96
CA ARG A 199 -6.47 -14.77 4.23
C ARG A 199 -7.23 -15.42 3.08
N ARG A 200 -8.20 -14.71 2.49
CA ARG A 200 -8.89 -15.15 1.27
C ARG A 200 -7.92 -15.33 0.10
N TYR A 201 -6.95 -14.42 -0.06
CA TYR A 201 -5.94 -14.50 -1.13
C TYR A 201 -5.00 -15.67 -0.96
N TRP A 202 -4.42 -15.81 0.22
CA TRP A 202 -3.53 -16.93 0.51
C TRP A 202 -4.24 -18.28 0.43
N ALA A 203 -5.52 -18.34 0.79
CA ALA A 203 -6.34 -19.53 0.54
C ALA A 203 -6.51 -19.82 -0.96
N SER A 204 -6.79 -18.80 -1.79
CA SER A 204 -6.99 -19.00 -3.23
C SER A 204 -5.71 -19.37 -4.00
N VAL A 205 -4.53 -18.97 -3.52
CA VAL A 205 -3.24 -19.34 -4.12
C VAL A 205 -2.56 -20.55 -3.45
N GLY A 206 -3.26 -21.26 -2.55
CA GLY A 206 -2.78 -22.50 -1.93
C GLY A 206 -1.66 -22.33 -0.90
N ILE A 207 -1.50 -21.12 -0.35
CA ILE A 207 -0.39 -20.74 0.55
C ILE A 207 -0.74 -20.92 2.04
N LEU A 208 -2.04 -21.04 2.39
CA LEU A 208 -2.51 -21.31 3.76
C LEU A 208 -3.12 -22.72 3.92
N ASN A 209 -2.96 -23.26 5.13
CA ASN A 209 -3.49 -24.54 5.57
C ASN A 209 -5.03 -24.58 5.42
N ALA A 210 -5.58 -25.66 4.86
CA ALA A 210 -6.97 -25.78 4.41
C ALA A 210 -8.05 -25.59 5.49
N SER A 211 -7.69 -25.53 6.78
CA SER A 211 -8.61 -25.47 7.92
C SER A 211 -9.29 -24.11 8.14
N LEU A 212 -8.93 -23.06 7.41
CA LEU A 212 -9.49 -21.70 7.55
C LEU A 212 -10.41 -21.28 6.37
N THR A 213 -10.78 -22.21 5.48
CA THR A 213 -11.47 -21.94 4.21
C THR A 213 -13.00 -22.01 4.25
N ARG A 214 -13.65 -22.06 5.42
CA ARG A 214 -15.12 -22.09 5.44
C ARG A 214 -15.69 -20.68 5.28
N ASP A 215 -16.59 -20.56 4.29
CA ASP A 215 -17.44 -19.41 3.92
C ASP A 215 -16.88 -18.42 2.89
N CYS A 216 -16.44 -18.88 1.72
CA CYS A 216 -15.94 -17.98 0.66
C CYS A 216 -16.42 -18.36 -0.75
N ASP A 217 -17.63 -17.95 -1.12
CA ASP A 217 -18.03 -17.78 -2.52
C ASP A 217 -17.94 -16.29 -2.89
N GLY A 218 -17.11 -15.94 -3.88
CA GLY A 218 -17.34 -14.76 -4.72
C GLY A 218 -16.51 -13.47 -4.51
N ALA A 219 -15.34 -13.50 -3.85
CA ALA A 219 -14.50 -12.29 -3.76
C ALA A 219 -13.21 -12.41 -4.58
N GLU A 220 -13.16 -11.78 -5.75
CA GLU A 220 -11.91 -11.51 -6.47
C GLU A 220 -11.01 -10.58 -5.67
N ILE A 221 -9.72 -10.86 -5.72
CA ILE A 221 -8.71 -10.23 -4.87
C ILE A 221 -7.85 -9.40 -5.78
N GLY A 222 -8.22 -8.14 -5.93
CA GLY A 222 -7.48 -7.19 -6.75
C GLY A 222 -6.06 -6.98 -6.23
N LEU A 223 -5.11 -7.60 -6.91
CA LEU A 223 -3.86 -6.99 -7.35
C LEU A 223 -3.92 -6.95 -8.88
N TRP A 224 -4.62 -5.95 -9.43
CA TRP A 224 -4.55 -5.61 -10.85
C TRP A 224 -3.42 -4.60 -11.06
#